data_AF-A0A972R106-F1
#
_entry.id   AF-A0A972R106-F1
#
_cell.length_a   1.000
_cell.length_b   1.000
_cell.length_c   1.000
_cell.angle_alpha   90.00
_cell.angle_beta   90.00
_cell.angle_gamma   90.00
#
_symmetry.space_group_name_H-M   'P 1'
#
loop_
_entity.id
_entity.type
_entity.pdbx_description
1 polymer ?
#
loop_
_entity_poly.entity_id
_entity_poly.type
_entity_poly.pdbx_seq_one_letter_code
_entity_poly.pdbx_strand_id
1 'polypeptide(L)' 'MNDKPPEHCPKCGCPVERIFSPFRIGKNILSKSYLKEHGFTKLVKREEGGYREEK' A
#
# COMPACT_ATOMS: atom_id res chain seq x y z
N MET A 1 -29.71 8.65 -11.88
CA MET A 1 -29.02 8.15 -10.67
C MET A 1 -27.91 9.14 -10.34
N ASN A 2 -28.06 9.90 -9.26
CA ASN A 2 -27.14 10.99 -8.84
C ASN A 2 -26.78 10.87 -7.34
N ASP A 3 -26.92 9.67 -6.76
CA ASP A 3 -26.65 9.44 -5.36
C ASP A 3 -25.14 9.48 -5.07
N LYS A 4 -24.76 10.28 -4.08
CA LYS A 4 -23.38 10.32 -3.59
C LYS A 4 -23.03 8.97 -2.95
N PRO A 5 -21.81 8.45 -3.14
CA PRO A 5 -21.39 7.22 -2.48
C PRO A 5 -21.43 7.39 -0.96
N PRO A 6 -21.77 6.32 -0.20
CA PRO A 6 -21.86 6.39 1.24
C PRO A 6 -20.47 6.59 1.88
N GLU A 7 -20.39 7.55 2.81
CA GLU A 7 -19.16 7.83 3.58
C GLU A 7 -18.94 6.83 4.73
N HIS A 8 -20.01 6.16 5.17
CA HIS A 8 -20.00 5.19 6.27
C HIS A 8 -20.72 3.90 5.87
N CYS A 9 -20.24 2.78 6.38
CA CYS A 9 -20.87 1.49 6.14
C CYS A 9 -22.23 1.44 6.85
N PRO A 10 -23.35 1.17 6.15
CA PRO A 10 -24.69 1.14 6.76
C PRO A 10 -24.89 -0.04 7.73
N LYS A 11 -23.98 -1.02 7.76
CA LYS A 11 -24.06 -2.19 8.66
C LYS A 11 -23.26 -2.04 9.95
N CYS A 12 -22.07 -1.44 9.88
CA CYS A 12 -21.15 -1.35 11.03
C CYS A 12 -20.80 0.08 11.44
N GLY A 13 -21.19 1.10 10.67
CA GLY A 13 -20.90 2.51 10.96
C GLY A 13 -19.45 2.93 10.71
N CYS A 14 -18.55 2.01 10.36
CA CYS A 14 -17.16 2.34 10.04
C CYS A 14 -17.06 3.21 8.77
N PRO A 15 -16.04 4.09 8.67
CA PRO A 15 -15.81 4.89 7.48
C PRO A 15 -15.53 4.02 6.25
N VAL A 16 -16.11 4.38 5.11
CA VAL A 16 -15.84 3.70 3.83
C VAL A 16 -14.54 4.24 3.26
N GLU A 17 -13.50 3.40 3.23
CA GLU A 17 -12.23 3.74 2.60
C GLU A 17 -12.25 3.39 1.10
N ARG A 18 -11.84 4.33 0.25
CA ARG A 18 -11.62 4.06 -1.18
C ARG A 18 -10.33 3.29 -1.36
N ILE A 19 -10.43 1.98 -1.59
CA ILE A 19 -9.28 1.09 -1.83
C ILE A 19 -8.67 1.34 -3.22
N PHE A 20 -9.49 1.67 -4.21
CA PHE A 20 -9.05 1.95 -5.58
C PHE A 20 -9.29 3.43 -5.92
N SER A 21 -8.20 4.18 -6.07
CA SER A 21 -8.22 5.54 -6.61
C SER A 21 -8.07 5.50 -8.14
N PRO A 22 -8.58 6.50 -8.89
CA PRO A 22 -8.06 6.76 -10.23
C PRO A 22 -6.51 6.80 -10.21
N PHE A 23 -5.91 6.32 -11.32
CA PHE A 23 -4.52 5.92 -11.59
C PHE A 23 -3.34 6.76 -11.03
N ARG A 24 -3.56 7.82 -10.24
CA ARG A 24 -2.51 8.73 -9.74
C ARG A 24 -2.48 8.92 -8.21
N ILE A 25 -3.38 8.30 -7.44
CA ILE A 25 -3.34 8.34 -5.96
C ILE A 25 -3.33 6.91 -5.42
N GLY A 26 -2.40 6.08 -5.91
CA GLY A 26 -2.14 4.78 -5.29
C GLY A 26 -1.40 4.99 -3.97
N LYS A 27 -1.81 4.30 -2.90
CA LYS A 27 -0.91 4.10 -1.75
C LYS A 27 0.36 3.45 -2.30
N ASN A 28 1.53 3.99 -1.98
CA ASN A 28 2.81 3.41 -2.41
C ASN A 28 3.10 2.16 -1.56
N ILE A 29 2.40 1.06 -1.90
CA ILE A 29 2.55 -0.26 -1.26
C ILE A 29 3.92 -0.90 -1.54
N LEU A 30 4.73 -0.30 -2.41
CA LEU A 30 6.11 -0.72 -2.67
C LEU A 30 7.13 0.23 -2.04
N SER A 31 6.68 1.17 -1.20
CA SER A 31 7.57 2.03 -0.44
C SER A 31 8.36 1.21 0.58
N LYS A 32 9.62 1.60 0.82
CA LYS A 32 10.49 0.90 1.78
C LYS A 32 9.87 0.77 3.16
N SER A 33 9.21 1.83 3.64
CA SER A 33 8.55 1.85 4.94
C SER A 33 7.40 0.85 5.04
N TYR A 34 6.54 0.79 4.01
CA TYR A 34 5.42 -0.15 3.95
C TYR A 34 5.90 -1.60 3.87
N LEU A 35 6.91 -1.87 3.03
CA LEU A 35 7.50 -3.20 2.92
C LEU A 35 8.12 -3.65 4.25
N LYS A 36 8.85 -2.76 4.94
CA LYS A 36 9.43 -3.03 6.25
C LYS A 36 8.37 -3.31 7.32
N GLU A 37 7.29 -2.52 7.35
CA GLU A 37 6.17 -2.69 8.29
C GLU A 37 5.48 -4.06 8.11
N HIS A 38 5.41 -4.54 6.88
CA HIS A 38 4.83 -5.85 6.53
C HIS A 38 5.83 -7.02 6.53
N GLY A 39 7.06 -6.81 7.02
CA GLY A 39 8.06 -7.87 7.18
C GLY A 39 8.81 -8.28 5.90
N PHE A 40 8.72 -7.47 4.84
CA PHE A 40 9.50 -7.69 3.62
C PHE A 40 10.89 -7.07 3.75
N THR A 41 11.94 -7.88 3.57
CA THR A 41 13.31 -7.38 3.48
C THR A 41 13.70 -7.13 2.02
N LYS A 42 14.20 -5.92 1.74
CA LYS A 42 14.72 -5.58 0.42
C LYS A 42 16.14 -6.13 0.26
N LEU A 43 16.36 -6.91 -0.81
CA LEU A 43 17.67 -7.42 -1.18
C LEU A 43 18.32 -6.54 -2.24
N VAL A 44 19.60 -6.19 -2.05
CA VAL A 44 20.43 -5.41 -2.97
C VAL A 44 21.51 -6.32 -3.53
N LYS A 45 21.65 -6.35 -4.85
CA LYS A 45 22.69 -7.12 -5.53
C LYS A 45 24.06 -6.49 -5.27
N ARG A 46 25.06 -7.30 -4.89
CA ARG A 46 26.45 -6.86 -4.80
C ARG A 46 27.10 -6.89 -6.19
N GLU A 47 28.05 -5.99 -6.41
CA GLU A 47 28.86 -5.96 -7.64
C GLU A 47 29.66 -7.26 -7.82
N GLU A 48 30.10 -7.84 -6.71
CA GLU A 48 30.89 -9.09 -6.65
C GLU A 48 30.02 -10.36 -6.77
N GLY A 49 28.72 -10.22 -7.03
CA GLY A 49 27.75 -11.31 -7.01
C GLY A 49 27.13 -11.54 -5.64
N GLY A 50 25.91 -12.10 -5.64
CA GLY A 50 25.10 -12.32 -4.43
C GLY A 50 24.17 -11.15 -4.08
N TYR A 51 23.32 -11.38 -3.08
CA TYR A 51 22.33 -10.44 -2.58
C TYR A 51 22.60 -10.14 -1.10
N ARG A 52 22.53 -8.88 -0.68
CA ARG A 52 22.57 -8.46 0.73
C ARG A 52 21.28 -7.76 1.12
N GLU A 53 20.86 -7.90 2.36
CA GLU A 53 19.76 -7.10 2.91
C GLU A 53 20.14 -5.61 2.91
N GLU A 54 19.22 -4.75 2.45
CA GLU A 54 19.34 -3.29 2.55
C GLU A 54 19.11 -2.90 4.03
N LYS A 55 20.19 -2.59 4.77
CA LYS A 55 20.09 -2.07 6.14
C LYS A 55 19.53 -0.65 6.18
#